data_AF-A0A379B884-F1
#
_entry.id   AF-A0A379B884-F1
#
_cell.length_a   1.000
_cell.length_b   1.000
_cell.length_c   1.000
_cell.angle_alpha   90.00
_cell.angle_beta   90.00
_cell.angle_gamma   90.00
#
_symmetry.space_group_name_H-M   'P 1'
#
loop_
_entity.id
_entity.type
_entity.pdbx_description
1 polymer ?
#
loop_
_entity_poly.entity_id
_entity_poly.type
_entity_poly.pdbx_seq_one_letter_code
_entity_poly.pdbx_strand_id
1 'polypeptide(L)'
;MKIHSKTRKVLTALFIGVLIFLSVLLLGVVWVIYMPGLNLNRWLQKTANYWLMWRIFLYSLMVALLYQIYRYRPLSRHAMGLIVLVILVFEGLNLLYRL
;
A
#
# COMPACT_ATOMS: atom_id res chain seq x y z
N MET A 1 -24.42 -16.45 22.30
CA MET A 1 -23.55 -15.25 22.47
C MET A 1 -22.38 -15.19 21.46
N LYS A 2 -22.59 -15.47 20.15
CA LYS A 2 -21.52 -15.46 19.12
C LYS A 2 -21.71 -14.39 18.02
N ILE A 3 -22.91 -13.82 17.89
CA ILE A 3 -23.27 -12.89 16.80
C ILE A 3 -22.65 -11.49 17.01
N HIS A 4 -22.65 -10.99 18.25
CA HIS A 4 -22.07 -9.68 18.60
C HIS A 4 -20.58 -9.52 18.28
N SER A 5 -19.81 -10.62 18.31
CA SER A 5 -18.38 -10.59 17.98
C SER A 5 -18.13 -10.33 16.49
N LYS A 6 -18.99 -10.87 15.61
CA LYS A 6 -18.87 -10.70 14.15
C LYS A 6 -19.24 -9.29 13.72
N THR A 7 -20.31 -8.72 14.27
CA THR A 7 -20.73 -7.34 13.99
C THR A 7 -19.72 -6.32 14.48
N ARG A 8 -19.10 -6.50 15.66
CA ARG A 8 -18.01 -5.62 16.12
C ARG A 8 -16.82 -5.63 15.16
N LYS A 9 -16.38 -6.80 14.68
CA LYS A 9 -15.26 -6.88 13.73
C LYS A 9 -15.53 -6.15 12.41
N VAL A 10 -16.75 -6.27 11.88
CA VAL A 10 -17.16 -5.54 10.66
C VAL A 10 -17.22 -4.04 10.92
N LEU A 11 -17.76 -3.63 12.06
CA LEU A 11 -17.83 -2.21 12.44
C LEU A 11 -16.42 -1.61 12.61
N THR A 12 -15.50 -2.34 13.24
CA THR A 12 -14.11 -1.92 13.38
C THR A 12 -13.40 -1.83 12.04
N ALA A 13 -13.62 -2.79 11.13
CA ALA A 13 -13.06 -2.75 9.78
C ALA A 13 -13.59 -1.56 8.97
N LEU A 14 -14.90 -1.27 9.05
CA LEU A 14 -15.50 -0.07 8.45
C LEU A 14 -14.90 1.21 9.04
N PHE A 15 -14.75 1.27 10.37
CA PHE A 15 -14.20 2.44 11.04
C PHE A 15 -12.73 2.69 10.66
N ILE A 16 -11.93 1.64 10.56
CA ILE A 16 -10.55 1.71 10.05
C ILE A 16 -10.54 2.16 8.59
N GLY A 17 -11.42 1.63 7.75
CA GLY A 17 -11.54 2.04 6.35
C GLY A 17 -11.89 3.52 6.20
N VAL A 18 -12.85 4.01 7.00
CA VAL A 18 -13.25 5.42 7.04
C VAL A 18 -12.10 6.31 7.53
N LEU A 19 -11.38 5.89 8.58
CA LEU A 19 -10.21 6.61 9.08
C LEU A 19 -9.10 6.71 8.05
N ILE A 20 -8.80 5.62 7.34
CA ILE A 20 -7.81 5.62 6.26
C ILE A 20 -8.24 6.57 5.14
N PHE A 21 -9.51 6.51 4.73
CA PHE A 21 -10.06 7.39 3.70
C PHE A 21 -9.96 8.87 4.09
N LEU A 22 -10.37 9.22 5.31
CA LEU A 22 -10.25 10.58 5.85
C LEU A 22 -8.79 11.06 5.90
N SER A 23 -7.88 10.18 6.28
CA SER A 23 -6.44 10.48 6.35
C SER A 23 -5.87 10.80 4.96
N VAL A 24 -6.23 10.00 3.94
CA VAL A 24 -5.81 10.22 2.55
C VAL A 24 -6.39 11.54 2.01
N LEU A 25 -7.66 11.82 2.31
CA LEU A 25 -8.33 13.04 1.85
C LEU A 25 -7.71 14.29 2.47
N LEU A 26 -7.43 14.28 3.79
CA LEU A 26 -6.73 15.37 4.47
C LEU A 26 -5.31 15.58 3.92
N LEU A 27 -4.56 14.51 3.65
CA LEU A 27 -3.25 14.61 3.03
C LEU A 27 -3.32 15.26 1.64
N GLY A 28 -4.35 14.92 0.84
CA GLY A 28 -4.60 15.54 -0.45
C GLY A 28 -4.87 17.05 -0.32
N VAL A 29 -5.69 17.46 0.64
CA VAL A 29 -6.00 18.88 0.92
C VAL A 29 -4.74 19.65 1.36
N VAL A 30 -3.96 19.10 2.30
CA VAL A 30 -2.69 19.69 2.75
C VAL A 30 -1.74 19.86 1.56
N TRP A 31 -1.62 18.85 0.70
CA TRP A 31 -0.79 18.93 -0.49
C TRP A 31 -1.20 20.07 -1.44
N VAL A 32 -2.49 20.25 -1.69
CA VAL A 32 -3.00 21.31 -2.56
C VAL A 32 -2.78 22.71 -1.96
N ILE A 33 -2.96 22.86 -0.64
CA ILE A 33 -2.83 24.14 0.06
C ILE A 33 -1.37 24.58 0.19
N TYR A 34 -0.47 23.65 0.57
CA TYR A 34 0.91 23.99 0.90
C TYR A 34 1.88 23.91 -0.30
N MET A 35 1.43 23.41 -1.44
CA MET A 35 2.22 23.41 -2.69
C MET A 35 1.48 24.12 -3.85
N PRO A 36 1.11 25.41 -3.69
CA PRO A 36 0.43 26.14 -4.75
C PRO A 36 1.38 26.35 -5.95
N GLY A 37 0.91 26.01 -7.15
CA GLY A 37 1.68 26.15 -8.41
C GLY A 37 2.57 24.97 -8.76
N LEU A 38 2.67 23.95 -7.89
CA LEU A 38 3.28 22.68 -8.26
C LEU A 38 2.32 21.93 -9.17
N ASN A 39 2.69 21.79 -10.44
CA ASN A 39 1.98 20.90 -11.35
C ASN A 39 2.23 19.46 -10.88
N LEU A 40 1.31 18.97 -10.04
CA LEU A 40 1.31 17.63 -9.44
C LEU A 40 1.63 16.55 -10.46
N ASN A 41 1.12 16.68 -11.68
CA ASN A 41 1.33 15.72 -12.74
C ASN A 41 2.82 15.70 -13.18
N ARG A 42 3.42 16.88 -13.40
CA ARG A 42 4.87 16.98 -13.69
C ARG A 42 5.74 16.55 -12.51
N TRP A 43 5.34 16.87 -11.28
CA TRP A 43 6.09 16.49 -10.09
C TRP A 43 6.05 14.98 -9.86
N LEU A 44 4.88 14.35 -10.03
CA LEU A 44 4.70 12.91 -9.98
C LEU A 44 5.52 12.24 -11.08
N GLN A 45 5.47 12.73 -12.32
CA GLN A 45 6.31 12.20 -13.40
C GLN A 45 7.81 12.31 -13.09
N LYS A 46 8.27 13.45 -12.57
CA LYS A 46 9.68 13.68 -12.23
C LYS A 46 10.15 12.82 -11.06
N THR A 47 9.29 12.62 -10.06
CA THR A 47 9.59 11.79 -8.88
C THR A 47 9.26 10.32 -9.09
N ALA A 48 8.59 9.96 -10.18
CA ALA A 48 8.12 8.60 -10.42
C ALA A 48 9.26 7.60 -10.36
N ASN A 49 10.44 7.92 -10.90
CA ASN A 49 11.60 7.03 -10.89
C ASN A 49 12.16 6.85 -9.48
N TYR A 50 12.18 7.91 -8.67
CA TYR A 50 12.55 7.82 -7.25
C TYR A 50 11.56 6.96 -6.47
N TRP A 51 10.26 7.12 -6.73
CA TRP A 51 9.21 6.29 -6.14
C TRP A 51 9.33 4.82 -6.54
N LEU A 52 9.67 4.54 -7.80
CA LEU A 52 9.92 3.18 -8.29
C LEU A 52 11.14 2.57 -7.58
N MET A 53 12.24 3.32 -7.47
CA MET A 53 13.44 2.88 -6.76
C MET A 53 13.18 2.61 -5.27
N TRP A 54 12.39 3.47 -4.63
CA TRP A 54 11.96 3.29 -3.24
C TRP A 54 11.10 2.04 -3.06
N ARG A 55 10.18 1.77 -3.99
CA ARG A 55 9.36 0.54 -3.97
C ARG A 55 10.18 -0.72 -4.15
N ILE A 56 11.15 -0.73 -5.08
CA ILE A 56 12.09 -1.85 -5.24
C ILE A 56 12.84 -2.11 -3.93
N PHE A 57 13.33 -1.06 -3.27
CA PHE A 57 13.96 -1.18 -1.96
C PHE A 57 13.04 -1.81 -0.92
N LEU A 58 11.80 -1.32 -0.79
CA LEU A 58 10.80 -1.86 0.14
C LEU A 58 10.44 -3.32 -0.17
N TYR A 59 10.33 -3.70 -1.44
CA TYR A 59 10.09 -5.08 -1.83
C TYR A 59 11.27 -5.99 -1.46
N SER A 60 12.51 -5.52 -1.64
CA SER A 60 13.70 -6.28 -1.20
C SER A 60 13.73 -6.48 0.31
N LEU A 61 13.37 -5.44 1.07
CA LEU A 61 13.29 -5.49 2.53
C LEU A 61 12.19 -6.46 2.97
N MET A 62 11.02 -6.41 2.33
CA MET A 62 9.92 -7.32 2.61
C MET A 62 10.30 -8.77 2.31
N VAL A 63 11.01 -9.04 1.20
CA VAL A 63 11.53 -10.37 0.87
C VAL A 63 12.54 -10.84 1.91
N ALA A 64 13.44 -9.98 2.39
CA ALA A 64 14.40 -10.31 3.44
C ALA A 64 13.71 -10.67 4.77
N LEU A 65 12.66 -9.91 5.15
CA LEU A 65 11.84 -10.20 6.32
C LEU A 65 11.06 -11.51 6.17
N LEU A 66 10.44 -11.74 5.00
CA LEU A 66 9.77 -12.99 4.66
C LEU A 66 10.72 -14.18 4.74
N TYR A 67 11.95 -14.02 4.27
CA TYR A 67 12.99 -15.04 4.35
C TYR A 67 13.40 -15.34 5.80
N GLN A 68 13.59 -14.31 6.62
CA GLN A 68 13.84 -14.49 8.05
C GLN A 68 12.68 -15.23 8.72
N ILE A 69 11.42 -14.85 8.46
CA ILE A 69 10.25 -15.52 9.03
C ILE A 69 10.18 -16.96 8.55
N TYR A 70 10.42 -17.21 7.25
CA TYR A 70 10.43 -18.55 6.66
C TYR A 70 11.44 -19.49 7.34
N ARG A 71 12.60 -18.96 7.74
CA ARG A 71 13.63 -19.69 8.49
C ARG A 71 13.13 -20.21 9.84
N TYR A 72 12.23 -19.48 10.51
CA TYR A 72 11.69 -19.86 11.82
C TYR A 72 10.33 -20.57 11.74
N ARG A 73 9.52 -20.30 10.72
CA ARG A 73 8.27 -21.00 10.42
C ARG A 73 8.06 -21.10 8.91
N PRO A 74 7.88 -22.31 8.37
CA PRO A 74 7.60 -22.47 6.95
C PRO A 74 6.25 -21.80 6.61
N LEU A 75 6.30 -20.77 5.78
CA LEU A 75 5.12 -20.14 5.19
C LEU A 75 4.55 -21.02 4.09
N SER A 76 3.22 -21.06 3.99
CA SER A 76 2.51 -21.71 2.89
C SER A 76 2.90 -21.09 1.55
N ARG A 77 3.17 -21.92 0.54
CA ARG A 77 3.46 -21.47 -0.83
C ARG A 77 2.32 -20.60 -1.40
N HIS A 78 1.08 -20.83 -0.97
CA HIS A 78 -0.07 -20.00 -1.36
C HIS A 78 0.04 -18.58 -0.79
N ALA A 79 0.55 -18.41 0.43
CA ALA A 79 0.75 -17.09 1.04
C ALA A 79 1.86 -16.31 0.32
N MET A 80 2.97 -16.97 -0.02
CA MET A 80 4.03 -16.35 -0.83
C MET A 80 3.52 -15.95 -2.22
N GLY A 81 2.74 -16.83 -2.87
CA GLY A 81 2.13 -16.54 -4.17
C GLY A 81 1.18 -15.33 -4.12
N LEU A 82 0.35 -15.21 -3.08
CA LEU A 82 -0.53 -14.06 -2.88
C LEU A 82 0.26 -12.76 -2.70
N ILE A 83 1.35 -12.79 -1.93
CA ILE A 83 2.21 -11.61 -1.72
C ILE A 83 2.82 -11.14 -3.05
N VAL A 84 3.35 -12.07 -3.85
CA VAL A 84 3.91 -11.76 -5.17
C VAL A 84 2.83 -11.22 -6.12
N LEU A 85 1.64 -11.81 -6.10
CA LEU A 85 0.53 -11.37 -6.94
C LEU A 85 0.04 -9.97 -6.58
N VAL A 86 -0.03 -9.63 -5.29
CA VAL A 86 -0.37 -8.28 -4.83
C VAL A 86 0.67 -7.27 -5.30
N ILE A 87 1.96 -7.59 -5.20
CA ILE A 87 3.05 -6.72 -5.71
C ILE A 87 2.89 -6.50 -7.22
N LEU A 88 2.67 -7.57 -7.99
CA LEU A 88 2.49 -7.49 -9.44
C LEU A 88 1.27 -6.66 -9.85
N VAL A 89 0.14 -6.82 -9.17
CA VAL A 89 -1.06 -6.02 -9.44
C VAL A 89 -0.81 -4.54 -9.11
N PHE A 90 -0.17 -4.25 -7.98
CA PHE A 90 0.17 -2.88 -7.60
C PHE A 90 1.12 -2.22 -8.60
N GLU A 91 2.16 -2.92 -9.05
CA GLU A 91 3.06 -2.39 -10.07
C GLU A 91 2.43 -2.31 -11.45
N GLY A 92 1.57 -3.26 -11.83
CA GLY A 92 0.82 -3.21 -13.07
C GLY A 92 -0.08 -1.97 -13.15
N LEU A 93 -0.83 -1.67 -12.08
CA LEU A 93 -1.65 -0.46 -11.99
C LEU A 93 -0.80 0.82 -12.00
N ASN A 94 0.37 0.79 -11.35
CA ASN A 94 1.29 1.92 -11.31
C ASN A 94 1.97 2.21 -12.65
N LEU A 95 2.27 1.16 -13.43
CA LEU A 95 2.76 1.26 -14.79
C LEU A 95 1.67 1.78 -15.74
N LEU A 96 0.43 1.30 -15.58
CA LEU A 96 -0.72 1.84 -16.32
C LEU A 96 -0.97 3.32 -16.05
N TYR A 97 -0.67 3.79 -14.83
CA TYR A 97 -0.77 5.21 -14.47
C TYR A 97 0.36 6.07 -15.04
N ARG A 98 1.44 5.45 -15.51
CA ARG A 98 2.60 6.12 -16.13
C ARG A 98 2.51 6.20 -17.66
N LEU A 99 1.73 5.31 -18.28
CA LEU A 99 1.36 5.32 -19.71
C LEU A 99 0.36 6.44 -20.00
#